data_AF-A0AAE1AXH0-F1
#
_entry.id   AF-A0AAE1AXH0-F1
#
_cell.length_a   1.000
_cell.length_b   1.000
_cell.length_c   1.000
_cell.angle_alpha   90.00
_cell.angle_beta   90.00
_cell.angle_gamma   90.00
#
_symmetry.space_group_name_H-M   'P 1'
#
loop_
_entity.id
_entity.type
_entity.pdbx_description
1 polymer ?
#
loop_
_entity_poly.entity_id
_entity_poly.type
_entity_poly.pdbx_seq_one_letter_code
_entity_poly.pdbx_strand_id
1 'polypeptide(L)'
;MLRVYQGSDEFQEKVQSVKEFVRFHHIPKTLAGRLQESFQHSWSYTNGIDMNNVLKGFPECLQADICLHLNRNLLQNCNAFNGASPGCLRVLSTKFKSTHAPPGDTLVHPGDILTALYFIARGSIEILKDDTVMAILGKDDIFGEDIKENRTMQGQSMYCVRALSYCDINKIDLGDLREILHTYPEFAESFLNKFQVTFNLRKGTLLQIRAKMKMDDETLRFIRQRRPRLQCKRRTVESESSRASGMRRRVGSVDVRRASRDLVSGTDMSFDSVNVG
;
A
#
# COMPACT_ATOMS: atom_id res chain seq x y z
N MET A 1 12.18 14.09 36.94
CA MET A 1 12.63 14.78 35.72
C MET A 1 13.51 13.82 34.91
N LEU A 2 12.91 12.86 34.20
CA LEU A 2 13.60 11.88 33.33
C LEU A 2 12.59 11.39 32.28
N ARG A 3 12.44 12.09 31.16
CA ARG A 3 11.59 11.60 30.05
C ARG A 3 11.94 12.18 28.67
N VAL A 4 13.03 12.95 28.54
CA VAL A 4 13.37 13.66 27.29
C VAL A 4 14.32 12.87 26.39
N TYR A 5 15.03 11.85 26.90
CA TYR A 5 16.03 11.09 26.13
C TYR A 5 15.56 9.73 25.56
N GLN A 6 14.39 9.19 25.98
CA GLN A 6 13.93 7.89 25.48
C GLN A 6 13.47 7.91 24.02
N GLY A 7 12.91 9.03 23.54
CA GLY A 7 12.40 9.12 22.17
C GLY A 7 13.47 9.09 21.08
N SER A 8 14.71 9.51 21.38
CA SER A 8 15.82 9.49 20.43
C SER A 8 16.52 8.13 20.34
N ASP A 9 16.65 7.42 21.47
CA ASP A 9 17.33 6.12 21.50
C ASP A 9 16.45 5.02 20.89
N GLU A 10 15.16 4.99 21.23
CA GLU A 10 14.21 4.04 20.62
C GLU A 10 14.09 4.26 19.10
N PHE A 11 14.09 5.52 18.67
CA PHE A 11 14.13 5.86 17.25
C PHE A 11 15.41 5.35 16.59
N GLN A 12 16.58 5.59 17.19
CA GLN A 12 17.85 5.14 16.65
C GLN A 12 17.94 3.62 16.57
N GLU A 13 17.49 2.89 17.59
CA GLU A 13 17.46 1.44 17.62
C GLU A 13 16.57 0.86 16.51
N LYS A 14 15.37 1.44 16.31
CA LYS A 14 14.48 1.03 15.22
C LYS A 14 15.04 1.37 13.84
N VAL A 15 15.65 2.54 13.67
CA VAL A 15 16.32 2.93 12.42
C VAL A 15 17.49 1.99 12.11
N GLN A 16 18.26 1.60 13.12
CA GLN A 16 19.36 0.66 12.97
C GLN A 16 18.84 -0.73 12.57
N SER A 17 17.76 -1.20 13.21
CA SER A 17 17.07 -2.43 12.85
C SER A 17 16.60 -2.43 11.38
N VAL A 18 16.06 -1.32 10.88
CA VAL A 18 15.65 -1.17 9.46
C VAL A 18 16.86 -1.23 8.52
N LYS A 19 17.99 -0.61 8.89
CA LYS A 19 19.23 -0.68 8.09
C LYS A 19 19.79 -2.10 8.02
N GLU A 20 19.76 -2.81 9.13
CA GLU A 20 20.18 -4.22 9.19
C GLU A 20 19.27 -5.11 8.35
N PHE A 21 17.96 -4.89 8.39
CA PHE A 21 16.99 -5.57 7.54
C PHE A 21 17.29 -5.36 6.04
N VAL A 22 17.57 -4.10 5.64
CA VAL A 22 17.96 -3.76 4.26
C VAL A 22 19.25 -4.48 3.85
N ARG A 23 20.24 -4.54 4.75
CA ARG A 23 21.53 -5.18 4.49
C ARG A 23 21.39 -6.70 4.38
N PHE A 24 20.61 -7.32 5.27
CA PHE A 24 20.40 -8.76 5.33
C PHE A 24 19.64 -9.29 4.10
N HIS A 25 18.61 -8.56 3.66
CA HIS A 25 17.82 -8.96 2.49
C HIS A 25 18.35 -8.42 1.15
N HIS A 26 19.53 -7.78 1.13
CA HIS A 26 20.14 -7.16 -0.05
C HIS A 26 19.15 -6.28 -0.85
N ILE A 27 18.38 -5.45 -0.14
CA ILE A 27 17.35 -4.61 -0.75
C ILE A 27 18.00 -3.53 -1.63
N PRO A 28 17.53 -3.33 -2.88
CA PRO A 28 18.08 -2.31 -3.76
C PRO A 28 17.95 -0.91 -3.14
N LYS A 29 18.98 -0.06 -3.35
CA LYS A 29 19.10 1.27 -2.73
C LYS A 29 17.87 2.16 -2.94
N THR A 30 17.20 2.03 -4.08
CA THR A 30 15.97 2.77 -4.40
C THR A 30 14.79 2.40 -3.48
N LEU A 31 14.61 1.11 -3.19
CA LEU A 31 13.57 0.64 -2.28
C LEU A 31 13.96 0.90 -0.82
N ALA A 32 15.25 0.78 -0.48
CA ALA A 32 15.75 1.09 0.85
C ALA A 32 15.52 2.56 1.23
N GLY A 33 15.75 3.51 0.30
CA GLY A 33 15.47 4.92 0.52
C GLY A 33 13.99 5.19 0.82
N ARG A 34 13.09 4.59 0.03
CA ARG A 34 11.63 4.68 0.27
C ARG A 34 11.22 4.10 1.62
N LEU A 35 11.82 2.97 2.01
CA LEU A 35 11.54 2.33 3.30
C LEU A 35 11.94 3.23 4.47
N GLN A 36 13.13 3.84 4.41
CA GLN A 36 13.61 4.75 5.45
C GLN A 36 12.77 6.02 5.54
N GLU A 37 12.41 6.61 4.40
CA GLU A 37 11.56 7.82 4.34
C GLU A 37 10.15 7.53 4.89
N SER A 38 9.54 6.40 4.49
CA SER A 38 8.25 5.95 5.02
C SER A 38 8.30 5.72 6.54
N PHE A 39 9.38 5.11 7.04
CA PHE A 39 9.56 4.90 8.49
C PHE A 39 9.70 6.24 9.23
N GLN A 40 10.52 7.16 8.73
CA GLN A 40 10.69 8.49 9.34
C GLN A 40 9.39 9.28 9.36
N HIS A 41 8.61 9.24 8.29
CA HIS A 41 7.29 9.89 8.24
C HIS A 41 6.32 9.26 9.22
N SER A 42 6.23 7.93 9.26
CA SER A 42 5.37 7.22 10.21
C SER A 42 5.76 7.53 11.65
N TRP A 43 7.05 7.50 11.96
CA TRP A 43 7.58 7.83 13.29
C TRP A 43 7.31 9.28 13.68
N SER A 44 7.51 10.24 12.77
CA SER A 44 7.22 11.66 13.04
C SER A 44 5.73 11.92 13.25
N TYR A 45 4.88 11.08 12.66
CA TYR A 45 3.42 11.21 12.76
C TYR A 45 2.86 10.55 14.02
N THR A 46 3.33 9.34 14.35
CA THR A 46 2.83 8.57 15.52
C THR A 46 3.69 8.74 16.77
N ASN A 47 4.82 9.46 16.69
CA ASN A 47 5.86 9.55 17.72
C ASN A 47 6.33 8.16 18.22
N GLY A 48 6.30 7.15 17.34
CA GLY A 48 6.66 5.78 17.69
C GLY A 48 5.59 4.99 18.47
N ILE A 49 4.39 5.55 18.65
CA ILE A 49 3.30 4.89 19.37
C ILE A 49 2.58 3.91 18.43
N ASP A 50 2.68 2.61 18.73
CA ASP A 50 1.85 1.60 18.08
C ASP A 50 0.47 1.53 18.76
N MET A 51 -0.53 2.14 18.12
CA MET A 51 -1.91 2.18 18.62
C MET A 51 -2.45 0.78 18.95
N ASN A 52 -2.09 -0.26 18.18
CA ASN A 52 -2.58 -1.60 18.43
C ASN A 52 -2.02 -2.19 19.73
N ASN A 53 -0.76 -1.88 20.06
CA ASN A 53 -0.16 -2.34 21.32
C ASN A 53 -0.69 -1.55 22.52
N VAL A 54 -0.97 -0.25 22.34
CA VAL A 54 -1.61 0.56 23.39
C VAL A 54 -3.01 0.04 23.70
N LEU A 55 -3.81 -0.27 22.67
CA LEU A 55 -5.18 -0.75 22.85
C LEU A 55 -5.23 -2.10 23.59
N LYS A 56 -4.28 -3.01 23.35
CA LYS A 56 -4.17 -4.30 24.06
C LYS A 56 -4.02 -4.18 25.57
N GLY A 57 -3.57 -3.03 26.10
CA GLY A 57 -3.46 -2.79 27.53
C GLY A 57 -4.78 -2.51 28.25
N PHE A 58 -5.87 -2.27 27.50
CA PHE A 58 -7.17 -1.91 28.05
C PHE A 58 -8.20 -3.04 27.84
N PRO A 59 -9.26 -3.13 28.66
CA PRO A 59 -10.38 -4.04 28.41
C PRO A 59 -11.15 -3.67 27.13
N GLU A 60 -11.76 -4.66 26.48
CA GLU A 60 -12.43 -4.51 25.17
C GLU A 60 -13.49 -3.40 25.14
N CYS A 61 -14.23 -3.20 26.24
CA CYS A 61 -15.22 -2.13 26.35
C CYS A 61 -14.60 -0.74 26.15
N LEU A 62 -13.44 -0.49 26.78
CA LEU A 62 -12.73 0.79 26.66
C LEU A 62 -12.06 0.93 25.29
N GLN A 63 -11.52 -0.18 24.75
CA GLN A 63 -10.95 -0.17 23.41
C GLN A 63 -11.98 0.27 22.38
N ALA A 64 -13.19 -0.28 22.44
CA ALA A 64 -14.28 0.08 21.53
C ALA A 64 -14.66 1.57 21.62
N ASP A 65 -14.68 2.14 22.83
CA ASP A 65 -15.04 3.54 23.05
C ASP A 65 -13.92 4.49 22.54
N ILE A 66 -12.66 4.11 22.72
CA ILE A 66 -11.51 4.83 22.15
C ILE A 66 -11.56 4.78 20.62
N CYS A 67 -11.75 3.58 20.04
CA CYS A 67 -11.87 3.41 18.58
C CYS A 67 -13.02 4.23 18.00
N LEU A 68 -14.17 4.28 18.70
CA LEU A 68 -15.31 5.10 18.32
C LEU A 68 -14.96 6.58 18.30
N HIS A 69 -14.22 7.06 19.31
CA HIS A 69 -13.77 8.45 19.36
C HIS A 69 -12.80 8.79 18.22
N LEU A 70 -11.87 7.91 17.89
CA LEU A 70 -10.90 8.10 16.81
C LEU A 70 -11.59 8.15 15.44
N ASN A 71 -12.53 7.24 15.20
CA ASN A 71 -13.23 7.10 13.92
C ASN A 71 -14.49 7.97 13.80
N ARG A 72 -14.78 8.83 14.79
CA ARG A 72 -16.00 9.67 14.83
C ARG A 72 -16.20 10.50 13.56
N ASN A 73 -15.12 11.04 13.00
CA ASN A 73 -15.19 11.90 11.83
C ASN A 73 -15.70 11.12 10.60
N LEU A 74 -15.24 9.87 10.44
CA LEU A 74 -15.70 9.00 9.35
C LEU A 74 -17.16 8.61 9.53
N LEU A 75 -17.54 8.23 10.75
CA LEU A 75 -18.89 7.75 11.05
C LEU A 75 -19.93 8.86 10.94
N GLN A 76 -19.56 10.11 11.25
CA GLN A 76 -20.44 11.28 11.13
C GLN A 76 -20.52 11.81 9.70
N ASN A 77 -19.42 11.79 8.93
CA ASN A 77 -19.42 12.33 7.57
C ASN A 77 -20.07 11.38 6.57
N CYS A 78 -19.99 10.07 6.80
CA CYS A 78 -20.51 9.08 5.86
C CYS A 78 -22.00 8.77 6.14
N ASN A 79 -22.86 9.24 5.24
CA ASN A 79 -24.32 9.04 5.32
C ASN A 79 -24.76 7.57 5.39
N ALA A 80 -23.90 6.63 4.98
CA ALA A 80 -24.20 5.21 5.05
C ALA A 80 -24.31 4.70 6.51
N PHE A 81 -23.55 5.29 7.44
CA PHE A 81 -23.59 4.91 8.86
C PHE A 81 -24.67 5.64 9.67
N ASN A 82 -25.37 6.61 9.05
CA ASN A 82 -26.48 7.30 9.71
C ASN A 82 -27.65 6.34 9.96
N GLY A 83 -28.04 6.21 11.23
CA GLY A 83 -29.08 5.29 11.69
C GLY A 83 -28.53 3.97 12.26
N ALA A 84 -27.21 3.80 12.34
CA ALA A 84 -26.62 2.67 13.06
C ALA A 84 -26.87 2.76 14.57
N SER A 85 -27.11 1.63 15.21
CA SER A 85 -27.18 1.56 16.67
C SER A 85 -25.80 1.88 17.29
N PRO A 86 -25.75 2.45 18.51
CA PRO A 86 -24.48 2.72 19.18
C PRO A 86 -23.60 1.46 19.34
N GLY A 87 -24.23 0.30 19.54
CA GLY A 87 -23.53 -0.99 19.57
C GLY A 87 -22.87 -1.34 18.22
N CYS A 88 -23.59 -1.16 17.12
CA CYS A 88 -23.06 -1.39 15.78
C CYS A 88 -21.89 -0.44 15.46
N LEU A 89 -22.02 0.85 15.80
CA LEU A 89 -20.94 1.83 15.63
C LEU A 89 -19.68 1.44 16.40
N ARG A 90 -19.81 0.94 17.63
CA ARG A 90 -18.67 0.46 18.43
C ARG A 90 -17.94 -0.70 17.74
N VAL A 91 -18.68 -1.70 17.25
CA VAL A 91 -18.09 -2.85 16.54
C VAL A 91 -17.41 -2.43 15.23
N LEU A 92 -18.07 -1.57 14.43
CA LEU A 92 -17.49 -1.01 13.21
C LEU A 92 -16.19 -0.26 13.49
N SER A 93 -16.19 0.57 14.53
CA SER A 93 -15.04 1.38 14.92
C SER A 93 -13.81 0.56 15.23
N THR A 94 -13.99 -0.61 15.87
CA THR A 94 -12.88 -1.51 16.21
C THR A 94 -12.30 -2.22 14.98
N LYS A 95 -13.09 -2.42 13.92
CA LYS A 95 -12.63 -3.04 12.67
C LYS A 95 -11.94 -2.06 11.71
N PHE A 96 -12.22 -0.76 11.83
CA PHE A 96 -11.54 0.26 11.05
C PHE A 96 -10.06 0.37 11.42
N LYS A 97 -9.20 0.38 10.40
CA LYS A 97 -7.76 0.60 10.53
C LYS A 97 -7.40 1.92 9.85
N SER A 98 -6.91 2.90 10.60
CA SER A 98 -6.40 4.15 10.03
C SER A 98 -4.98 3.96 9.50
N THR A 99 -4.74 4.43 8.28
CA THR A 99 -3.44 4.40 7.59
C THR A 99 -3.13 5.79 7.07
N HIS A 100 -1.89 6.24 7.26
CA HIS A 100 -1.41 7.52 6.77
C HIS A 100 -0.54 7.29 5.54
N ALA A 101 -0.86 7.99 4.46
CA ALA A 101 -0.16 7.86 3.18
C ALA A 101 0.54 9.19 2.85
N PRO A 102 1.87 9.22 2.74
CA PRO A 102 2.60 10.40 2.28
C PRO A 102 2.40 10.64 0.78
N PRO A 103 2.65 11.86 0.28
CA PRO A 103 2.54 12.17 -1.15
C PRO A 103 3.48 11.29 -1.98
N GLY A 104 2.97 10.77 -3.11
CA GLY A 104 3.70 9.88 -4.00
C GLY A 104 3.62 8.39 -3.63
N ASP A 105 3.05 8.05 -2.47
CA ASP A 105 2.91 6.67 -2.05
C ASP A 105 1.79 5.94 -2.80
N THR A 106 2.04 4.68 -3.15
CA THR A 106 1.11 3.84 -3.92
C THR A 106 0.43 2.86 -2.97
N LEU A 107 -0.89 3.00 -2.84
CA LEU A 107 -1.71 2.22 -1.91
C LEU A 107 -2.14 0.88 -2.49
N VAL A 108 -2.46 0.88 -3.79
CA VAL A 108 -2.97 -0.29 -4.50
C VAL A 108 -2.27 -0.34 -5.85
N HIS A 109 -1.70 -1.51 -6.17
CA HIS A 109 -1.13 -1.80 -7.47
C HIS A 109 -2.16 -2.51 -8.36
N PRO A 110 -2.06 -2.38 -9.69
CA PRO A 110 -2.90 -3.13 -10.61
C PRO A 110 -2.63 -4.64 -10.49
N GLY A 111 -3.69 -5.44 -10.36
CA GLY A 111 -3.63 -6.89 -10.13
C GLY A 111 -3.76 -7.28 -8.66
N ASP A 112 -3.71 -6.32 -7.73
CA ASP A 112 -3.94 -6.58 -6.31
C ASP A 112 -5.38 -7.02 -6.06
N ILE A 113 -5.54 -7.91 -5.09
CA ILE A 113 -6.84 -8.42 -4.69
C ILE A 113 -7.54 -7.36 -3.83
N LEU A 114 -8.76 -6.98 -4.22
CA LEU A 114 -9.57 -6.01 -3.50
C LEU A 114 -10.27 -6.69 -2.33
N THR A 115 -9.62 -6.71 -1.17
CA THR A 115 -10.19 -7.30 0.06
C THR A 115 -10.82 -6.28 0.99
N ALA A 116 -10.60 -4.99 0.75
CA ALA A 116 -10.95 -3.91 1.66
C ALA A 116 -11.57 -2.71 0.93
N LEU A 117 -12.36 -1.95 1.68
CA LEU A 117 -12.89 -0.64 1.33
C LEU A 117 -12.07 0.45 2.00
N TYR A 118 -11.91 1.55 1.29
CA TYR A 118 -11.12 2.69 1.75
C TYR A 118 -11.96 3.96 1.78
N PHE A 119 -11.81 4.71 2.87
CA PHE A 119 -12.49 5.96 3.13
C PHE A 119 -11.44 7.06 3.32
N ILE A 120 -11.55 8.13 2.54
CA ILE A 120 -10.60 9.26 2.62
C ILE A 120 -11.10 10.25 3.68
N ALA A 121 -10.43 10.30 4.82
CA ALA A 121 -10.76 11.27 5.87
C ALA A 121 -10.17 12.66 5.56
N ARG A 122 -8.97 12.69 4.98
CA ARG A 122 -8.26 13.93 4.61
C ARG A 122 -7.28 13.67 3.47
N GLY A 123 -7.07 14.69 2.64
CA GLY A 123 -6.08 14.67 1.57
C GLY A 123 -6.70 14.49 0.18
N SER A 124 -5.86 14.14 -0.79
CA SER A 124 -6.26 13.90 -2.16
C SER A 124 -5.47 12.73 -2.76
N ILE A 125 -6.18 11.87 -3.46
CA ILE A 125 -5.66 10.64 -4.05
C ILE A 125 -5.98 10.67 -5.54
N GLU A 126 -5.05 10.21 -6.36
CA GLU A 126 -5.31 9.97 -7.78
C GLU A 126 -5.39 8.48 -8.09
N ILE A 127 -6.22 8.18 -9.08
CA ILE A 127 -6.37 6.83 -9.62
C ILE A 127 -5.83 6.86 -11.05
N LEU A 128 -4.87 5.98 -11.33
CA LEU A 128 -4.21 5.87 -12.63
C LEU A 128 -4.53 4.54 -13.31
N LYS A 129 -4.60 4.57 -14.64
CA LYS A 129 -4.62 3.39 -15.50
C LYS A 129 -3.57 3.58 -16.58
N ASP A 130 -2.58 2.68 -16.64
CA ASP A 130 -1.49 2.76 -17.63
C ASP A 130 -0.89 4.18 -17.76
N ASP A 131 -0.51 4.77 -16.62
CA ASP A 131 0.01 6.14 -16.45
C ASP A 131 -0.95 7.29 -16.83
N THR A 132 -2.20 6.99 -17.18
CA THR A 132 -3.25 7.98 -17.42
C THR A 132 -4.06 8.21 -16.15
N VAL A 133 -4.21 9.47 -15.74
CA VAL A 133 -5.05 9.83 -14.57
C VAL A 133 -6.52 9.70 -14.96
N MET A 134 -7.22 8.82 -14.25
CA MET A 134 -8.64 8.51 -14.46
C MET A 134 -9.55 9.36 -13.58
N ALA A 135 -9.18 9.50 -12.30
CA ALA A 135 -9.96 10.21 -11.30
C ALA A 135 -9.06 10.80 -10.21
N ILE A 136 -9.52 11.87 -9.59
CA ILE A 136 -8.96 12.44 -8.36
C ILE A 136 -10.06 12.36 -7.31
N LEU A 137 -9.75 11.71 -6.20
CA LEU A 137 -10.62 11.56 -5.04
C LEU A 137 -10.13 12.50 -3.94
N GLY A 138 -11.07 13.13 -3.26
CA GLY A 138 -10.82 14.07 -2.18
C GLY A 138 -11.39 13.59 -0.85
N LYS A 139 -11.61 14.55 0.05
CA LYS A 139 -12.20 14.32 1.35
C LYS A 139 -13.59 13.67 1.24
N ASP A 140 -13.83 12.68 2.09
CA ASP A 140 -15.09 11.94 2.24
C ASP A 140 -15.47 11.04 1.05
N ASP A 141 -14.57 10.88 0.06
CA ASP A 141 -14.74 9.94 -1.03
C ASP A 141 -14.40 8.51 -0.61
N ILE A 142 -15.11 7.55 -1.22
CA ILE A 142 -14.99 6.10 -0.93
C ILE A 142 -14.53 5.37 -2.18
N PHE A 143 -13.52 4.51 -2.05
CA PHE A 143 -13.03 3.69 -3.14
C PHE A 143 -12.81 2.24 -2.73
N GLY A 144 -12.99 1.32 -3.68
CA GLY A 144 -12.83 -0.12 -3.46
C GLY A 144 -13.79 -0.95 -4.31
N GLU A 145 -14.19 -2.12 -3.82
CA GLU A 145 -15.21 -2.97 -4.44
C GLU A 145 -16.56 -2.78 -3.73
N ASP A 146 -17.64 -2.68 -4.50
CA ASP A 146 -18.98 -2.52 -3.94
C ASP A 146 -19.47 -3.86 -3.34
N ILE A 147 -20.07 -3.78 -2.16
CA ILE A 147 -20.54 -4.94 -1.38
C ILE A 147 -21.73 -5.62 -2.06
N LYS A 148 -22.52 -4.86 -2.84
CA LYS A 148 -23.71 -5.36 -3.53
C LYS A 148 -23.38 -6.40 -4.60
N GLU A 149 -22.16 -6.37 -5.13
CA GLU A 149 -21.76 -7.27 -6.20
C GLU A 149 -21.28 -8.61 -5.61
N ASN A 150 -22.24 -9.41 -5.16
CA ASN A 150 -22.03 -10.81 -4.74
C ASN A 150 -21.48 -11.62 -5.93
N ARG A 151 -20.15 -11.65 -6.07
CA ARG A 151 -19.46 -12.61 -6.92
C ARG A 151 -18.47 -13.38 -6.06
N THR A 152 -18.51 -14.70 -6.21
CA THR A 152 -17.67 -15.70 -5.53
C THR A 152 -16.17 -15.51 -5.77
N MET A 153 -15.75 -14.60 -6.65
CA MET A 153 -14.36 -14.29 -6.95
C MET A 153 -14.02 -12.86 -6.56
N GLN A 154 -13.06 -12.74 -5.65
CA GLN A 154 -12.42 -11.48 -5.26
C GLN A 154 -11.96 -10.74 -6.51
N GLY A 155 -12.36 -9.47 -6.64
CA GLY A 155 -11.95 -8.64 -7.77
C GLY A 155 -10.46 -8.33 -7.71
N GLN A 156 -9.81 -8.35 -8.87
CA GLN A 156 -8.48 -7.73 -9.03
C GLN A 156 -8.67 -6.25 -9.38
N SER A 157 -7.81 -5.41 -8.81
CA SER A 157 -7.72 -4.00 -9.18
C SER A 157 -7.22 -3.86 -10.62
N MET A 158 -7.88 -3.02 -11.41
CA MET A 158 -7.37 -2.63 -12.74
C MET A 158 -6.62 -1.30 -12.73
N TYR A 159 -6.61 -0.63 -11.57
CA TYR A 159 -6.11 0.73 -11.40
C TYR A 159 -5.02 0.78 -10.33
N CYS A 160 -4.12 1.73 -10.50
CA CYS A 160 -3.12 2.11 -9.52
C CYS A 160 -3.65 3.29 -8.70
N VAL A 161 -3.56 3.22 -7.38
CA VAL A 161 -4.03 4.29 -6.47
C VAL A 161 -2.82 4.95 -5.82
N ARG A 162 -2.66 6.26 -6.00
CA ARG A 162 -1.52 7.02 -5.48
C ARG A 162 -1.96 8.26 -4.71
N ALA A 163 -1.34 8.50 -3.55
CA ALA A 163 -1.56 9.71 -2.78
C ALA A 163 -0.90 10.93 -3.45
N LEU A 164 -1.64 12.04 -3.61
CA LEU A 164 -1.11 13.30 -4.11
C LEU A 164 -0.60 14.20 -2.99
N SER A 165 -1.26 14.16 -1.83
CA SER A 165 -0.90 14.90 -0.62
C SER A 165 -0.69 13.93 0.54
N TYR A 166 -0.38 14.47 1.73
CA TYR A 166 -0.57 13.71 2.96
C TYR A 166 -2.06 13.33 3.09
N CYS A 167 -2.33 12.04 3.13
CA CYS A 167 -3.68 11.50 3.19
C CYS A 167 -3.90 10.65 4.45
N ASP A 168 -5.04 10.87 5.09
CA ASP A 168 -5.52 10.06 6.20
C ASP A 168 -6.64 9.16 5.66
N ILE A 169 -6.41 7.85 5.70
CA ILE A 169 -7.26 6.87 5.03
C ILE A 169 -7.68 5.82 6.04
N ASN A 170 -8.98 5.57 6.13
CA ASN A 170 -9.51 4.49 6.96
C ASN A 170 -9.84 3.30 6.06
N LYS A 171 -9.27 2.14 6.36
CA LYS A 171 -9.56 0.89 5.66
C LYS A 171 -10.42 -0.02 6.53
N ILE A 172 -11.36 -0.71 5.90
CA ILE A 172 -12.15 -1.78 6.51
C ILE A 172 -12.16 -2.98 5.59
N ASP A 173 -11.91 -4.16 6.15
CA ASP A 173 -11.92 -5.40 5.40
C ASP A 173 -13.38 -5.77 5.04
N LEU A 174 -13.63 -6.20 3.80
CA LEU A 174 -14.97 -6.53 3.32
C LEU A 174 -15.57 -7.72 4.09
N GLY A 175 -14.72 -8.67 4.50
CA GLY A 175 -15.13 -9.80 5.34
C GLY A 175 -15.66 -9.35 6.70
N ASP A 176 -14.91 -8.48 7.38
CA ASP A 176 -15.32 -7.91 8.68
C ASP A 176 -16.60 -7.09 8.55
N LEU A 177 -16.72 -6.28 7.50
CA LEU A 177 -17.94 -5.50 7.26
C LEU A 177 -19.14 -6.41 7.02
N ARG A 178 -18.99 -7.47 6.21
CA ARG A 178 -20.07 -8.43 5.94
C ARG A 178 -20.52 -9.17 7.19
N GLU A 179 -19.60 -9.54 8.07
CA GLU A 179 -19.91 -10.15 9.36
C GLU A 179 -20.79 -9.22 10.23
N ILE A 180 -20.41 -7.94 10.33
CA ILE A 180 -21.18 -6.94 11.08
C ILE A 180 -22.59 -6.76 10.50
N LEU A 181 -22.71 -6.70 9.17
CA LEU A 181 -24.00 -6.58 8.50
C LEU A 181 -24.89 -7.81 8.76
N HIS A 182 -24.31 -9.00 8.92
CA HIS A 182 -25.05 -10.20 9.28
C HIS A 182 -25.54 -10.18 10.74
N THR A 183 -24.75 -9.61 11.66
CA THR A 183 -25.15 -9.44 13.07
C THR A 183 -26.26 -8.40 13.24
N TYR A 184 -26.28 -7.35 12.41
CA TYR A 184 -27.25 -6.25 12.48
C TYR A 184 -28.06 -6.08 11.19
N PRO A 185 -29.06 -6.94 10.92
CA PRO A 185 -29.81 -6.92 9.66
C PRO A 185 -30.62 -5.64 9.45
N GLU A 186 -31.17 -5.05 10.51
CA GLU A 186 -31.93 -3.78 10.44
C GLU A 186 -31.05 -2.63 9.91
N PHE A 187 -29.79 -2.59 10.33
CA PHE A 187 -28.83 -1.63 9.84
C PHE A 187 -28.37 -1.97 8.42
N ALA A 188 -28.25 -3.26 8.09
CA ALA A 188 -27.72 -3.71 6.82
C ALA A 188 -28.53 -3.24 5.62
N GLU A 189 -29.87 -3.29 5.69
CA GLU A 189 -30.72 -2.80 4.59
C GLU A 189 -30.55 -1.29 4.39
N SER A 190 -30.59 -0.51 5.46
CA SER A 190 -30.36 0.94 5.43
C SER A 190 -28.97 1.27 4.87
N PHE A 191 -27.94 0.54 5.32
CA PHE A 191 -26.57 0.71 4.87
C PHE A 191 -26.45 0.42 3.38
N LEU A 192 -26.95 -0.72 2.89
CA LEU A 192 -26.89 -1.06 1.47
C LEU A 192 -27.63 -0.04 0.60
N ASN A 193 -28.75 0.50 1.06
CA ASN A 193 -29.49 1.52 0.29
C ASN A 193 -28.72 2.85 0.18
N LYS A 194 -28.02 3.26 1.24
CA LYS A 194 -27.29 4.53 1.30
C LYS A 194 -25.84 4.43 0.82
N PHE A 195 -25.24 3.24 0.89
CA PHE A 195 -23.84 3.01 0.56
C PHE A 195 -23.62 3.13 -0.95
N GLN A 196 -22.76 4.06 -1.33
CA GLN A 196 -22.35 4.30 -2.70
C GLN A 196 -20.83 4.47 -2.73
N VAL A 197 -20.17 3.67 -3.55
CA VAL A 197 -18.72 3.76 -3.78
C VAL A 197 -18.47 4.80 -4.88
N THR A 198 -17.65 5.81 -4.60
CA THR A 198 -17.28 6.86 -5.57
C THR A 198 -16.52 6.29 -6.76
N PHE A 199 -15.58 5.36 -6.51
CA PHE A 199 -14.82 4.70 -7.56
C PHE A 199 -14.67 3.20 -7.33
N ASN A 200 -15.21 2.42 -8.25
CA ASN A 200 -15.04 0.97 -8.24
C ASN A 200 -13.72 0.56 -8.92
N LEU A 201 -12.77 0.05 -8.14
CA LEU A 201 -11.42 -0.32 -8.61
C LEU A 201 -11.40 -1.54 -9.56
N ARG A 202 -12.49 -2.31 -9.65
CA ARG A 202 -12.63 -3.45 -10.56
C ARG A 202 -13.17 -3.03 -11.92
N LYS A 203 -14.28 -2.29 -11.94
CA LYS A 203 -14.98 -1.94 -13.19
C LYS A 203 -14.51 -0.64 -13.82
N GLY A 204 -13.91 0.26 -13.03
CA GLY A 204 -13.61 1.62 -13.48
C GLY A 204 -14.84 2.48 -13.73
N THR A 205 -16.00 2.05 -13.24
CA THR A 205 -17.23 2.80 -13.37
C THR A 205 -17.20 3.89 -12.31
N LEU A 206 -16.94 5.12 -12.71
CA LEU A 206 -17.35 6.30 -11.96
C LEU A 206 -18.88 6.30 -11.94
N LEU A 207 -19.48 5.76 -10.88
CA LEU A 207 -20.91 5.93 -10.64
C LEU A 207 -21.12 7.38 -10.21
N GLN A 208 -21.33 8.23 -11.23
CA GLN A 208 -21.74 9.62 -11.18
C GLN A 208 -20.96 10.53 -10.22
N ILE A 209 -19.90 11.18 -10.73
CA ILE A 209 -19.85 12.65 -10.77
C ILE A 209 -19.17 13.05 -12.09
N ARG A 210 -19.99 13.36 -13.09
CA ARG A 210 -19.63 14.15 -14.27
C ARG A 210 -19.47 15.66 -13.92
N ALA A 211 -19.18 16.00 -12.66
CA ALA A 211 -19.25 17.37 -12.11
C ALA A 211 -18.22 17.74 -11.02
N LYS A 212 -17.02 17.12 -11.01
CA LYS A 212 -15.85 17.66 -10.28
C LYS A 212 -14.61 17.79 -11.17
N MET A 213 -14.79 17.86 -12.49
CA MET A 213 -13.82 18.54 -13.36
C MET A 213 -13.98 20.06 -13.20
N LYS A 214 -13.49 20.57 -12.07
CA LYS A 214 -12.93 21.93 -11.95
C LYS A 214 -11.83 21.87 -10.89
N MET A 215 -10.78 21.12 -11.16
CA MET A 215 -9.45 21.52 -10.69
C MET A 215 -8.82 22.30 -11.83
N ASP A 216 -8.38 23.51 -11.55
CA ASP A 216 -7.81 24.41 -12.54
C ASP A 216 -6.63 23.72 -13.25
N ASP A 217 -6.58 23.86 -14.58
CA ASP A 217 -5.55 23.29 -15.46
C ASP A 217 -4.11 23.60 -14.98
N GLU A 218 -3.94 24.70 -14.24
CA GLU A 218 -2.68 25.03 -13.56
C GLU A 218 -2.27 24.00 -12.50
N THR A 219 -3.19 23.55 -11.64
CA THR A 219 -2.86 22.57 -10.57
C THR A 219 -2.45 21.22 -11.18
N LEU A 220 -3.10 20.84 -12.28
CA LEU A 220 -2.72 19.64 -13.06
C LEU A 220 -1.35 19.80 -13.74
N ARG A 221 -0.99 21.00 -14.21
CA ARG A 221 0.36 21.30 -14.75
C ARG A 221 1.42 21.24 -13.66
N PHE A 222 1.16 21.79 -12.47
CA PHE A 222 2.08 21.71 -11.32
C PHE A 222 2.31 20.26 -10.87
N ILE A 223 1.24 19.44 -10.86
CA ILE A 223 1.34 18.02 -10.53
C ILE A 223 2.10 17.23 -11.61
N ARG A 224 1.98 17.60 -12.90
CA ARG A 224 2.69 16.96 -14.02
C ARG A 224 4.19 17.31 -14.07
N GLN A 225 4.57 18.54 -13.72
CA GLN A 225 5.96 19.03 -13.86
C GLN A 225 6.94 18.49 -12.80
N ARG A 226 6.48 18.03 -11.63
CA ARG A 226 7.34 17.59 -10.52
C ARG A 226 7.50 16.06 -10.37
N ARG A 227 7.02 15.24 -11.31
CA ARG A 227 7.04 13.77 -11.14
C ARG A 227 8.37 13.14 -11.59
N PRO A 228 9.18 12.57 -10.69
CA PRO A 228 10.12 11.54 -11.09
C PRO A 228 9.34 10.31 -11.59
N ARG A 229 9.79 9.73 -12.71
CA ARG A 229 9.22 8.51 -13.28
C ARG A 229 9.43 7.33 -12.33
N LEU A 230 8.48 7.06 -11.44
CA LEU A 230 8.41 5.79 -10.74
C LEU A 230 7.64 4.81 -11.63
N GLN A 231 8.39 3.95 -12.32
CA GLN A 231 7.85 2.88 -13.15
C GLN A 231 7.06 1.93 -12.26
N CYS A 232 5.73 1.97 -12.32
CA CYS A 232 4.91 0.81 -12.05
C CYS A 232 5.10 -0.16 -13.23
N LYS A 233 6.32 -0.71 -13.36
CA LYS A 233 6.65 -1.63 -14.45
C LYS A 233 5.86 -2.90 -14.18
N ARG A 234 4.91 -3.23 -15.06
CA ARG A 234 4.28 -4.54 -15.13
C ARG A 234 5.42 -5.58 -15.06
N ARG A 235 5.42 -6.45 -14.04
CA ARG A 235 6.14 -7.72 -14.14
C ARG A 235 5.39 -8.54 -15.18
N THR A 236 5.81 -8.47 -16.44
CA THR A 236 5.49 -9.51 -17.42
C THR A 236 6.21 -10.77 -16.95
N VAL A 237 5.44 -11.70 -16.38
CA VAL A 237 5.88 -13.09 -16.22
C VAL A 237 5.78 -13.70 -17.61
N GLU A 238 6.89 -13.74 -18.34
CA GLU A 238 6.99 -14.58 -19.54
C GLU A 238 7.14 -16.02 -19.07
N SER A 239 6.01 -16.73 -19.05
CA SER A 239 5.96 -18.18 -18.97
C SER A 239 6.45 -18.76 -20.29
N GLU A 240 7.71 -19.19 -20.33
CA GLU A 240 8.22 -20.10 -21.36
C GLU A 240 7.47 -21.44 -21.24
N SER A 241 6.46 -21.64 -22.10
CA SER A 241 6.09 -23.00 -22.49
C SER A 241 5.47 -22.98 -23.89
N SER A 242 5.94 -23.93 -24.70
CA SER A 242 5.39 -24.37 -25.99
C SER A 242 5.60 -23.45 -27.21
N ARG A 243 6.60 -23.81 -28.02
CA ARG A 243 6.43 -24.12 -29.45
C ARG A 243 7.68 -24.80 -30.01
N ALA A 244 7.72 -26.12 -29.83
CA ALA A 244 8.46 -27.00 -30.72
C ALA A 244 7.58 -27.31 -31.94
N SER A 245 8.02 -26.92 -33.14
CA SER A 245 8.04 -27.80 -34.32
C SER A 245 8.46 -27.07 -35.60
N GLY A 246 9.50 -27.63 -36.22
CA GLY A 246 9.66 -27.72 -37.67
C GLY A 246 10.42 -26.58 -38.35
N MET A 247 11.68 -26.81 -38.75
CA MET A 247 12.00 -27.29 -40.11
C MET A 247 13.51 -27.23 -40.42
N ARG A 248 14.06 -28.43 -40.70
CA ARG A 248 15.19 -28.81 -41.58
C ARG A 248 16.59 -28.16 -41.51
N ARG A 249 17.52 -29.10 -41.25
CA ARG A 249 18.96 -29.20 -41.58
C ARG A 249 19.39 -28.59 -42.93
N ARG A 250 20.61 -28.04 -42.96
CA ARG A 250 21.64 -28.35 -43.97
C ARG A 250 23.05 -28.05 -43.46
N VAL A 251 23.98 -28.89 -43.90
CA VAL A 251 25.39 -29.06 -43.53
C VAL A 251 26.27 -28.02 -44.24
N GLY A 252 27.38 -27.60 -43.61
CA GLY A 252 28.46 -26.85 -44.26
C GLY A 252 29.67 -26.62 -43.34
N SER A 253 30.73 -27.40 -43.57
CA SER A 253 32.07 -27.34 -42.96
C SER A 253 32.84 -26.08 -43.36
N VAL A 254 33.66 -25.48 -42.46
CA VAL A 254 35.00 -24.91 -42.77
C VAL A 254 35.88 -24.90 -41.50
N ASP A 255 37.12 -25.37 -41.65
CA ASP A 255 38.28 -25.37 -40.74
C ASP A 255 38.78 -23.98 -40.28
N VAL A 256 39.58 -23.92 -39.18
CA VAL A 256 41.03 -23.54 -39.16
C VAL A 256 41.57 -23.30 -37.73
N ARG A 257 42.43 -24.22 -37.33
CA ARG A 257 43.67 -24.22 -36.50
C ARG A 257 44.20 -22.96 -35.77
N ARG A 258 44.70 -23.25 -34.54
CA ARG A 258 46.02 -22.93 -33.89
C ARG A 258 46.33 -21.55 -33.27
N ALA A 259 46.61 -21.57 -31.96
CA ALA A 259 47.94 -21.35 -31.28
C ALA A 259 47.72 -21.40 -29.74
N SER A 260 48.16 -22.38 -28.95
CA SER A 260 49.50 -22.66 -28.36
C SER A 260 50.17 -21.49 -27.61
N ARG A 261 50.20 -21.57 -26.26
CA ARG A 261 51.40 -21.74 -25.36
C ARG A 261 51.88 -20.39 -24.78
N ASP A 262 52.42 -20.21 -23.58
CA ASP A 262 52.77 -21.02 -22.39
C ASP A 262 53.20 -20.04 -21.25
N LEU A 263 53.48 -20.61 -20.06
CA LEU A 263 54.26 -20.13 -18.89
C LEU A 263 53.51 -19.34 -17.80
N VAL A 264 53.29 -19.82 -16.55
CA VAL A 264 54.06 -20.53 -15.48
C VAL A 264 54.76 -19.61 -14.48
N SER A 265 54.61 -19.98 -13.20
CA SER A 265 55.22 -19.53 -11.93
C SER A 265 54.51 -18.34 -11.25
N GLY A 266 54.04 -18.39 -10.00
CA GLY A 266 54.32 -19.27 -8.87
C GLY A 266 55.00 -18.47 -7.77
N THR A 267 54.39 -18.36 -6.58
CA THR A 267 55.03 -18.41 -5.25
C THR A 267 54.00 -18.23 -4.14
N ASP A 268 54.05 -19.17 -3.21
CA ASP A 268 53.48 -19.17 -1.86
C ASP A 268 53.86 -17.92 -1.05
N MET A 269 52.97 -17.49 -0.16
CA MET A 269 53.37 -16.86 1.10
C MET A 269 52.52 -17.38 2.26
N SER A 270 53.20 -18.19 3.07
CA SER A 270 52.90 -18.59 4.44
C SER A 270 52.80 -17.37 5.36
N PHE A 271 51.87 -17.42 6.31
CA PHE A 271 51.80 -16.48 7.43
C PHE A 271 52.15 -17.26 8.70
N ASP A 272 53.35 -17.00 9.23
CA ASP A 272 53.75 -17.42 10.56
C ASP A 272 53.50 -16.29 11.57
N SER A 273 53.05 -16.75 12.73
CA SER A 273 52.75 -16.10 13.99
C SER A 273 53.82 -15.10 14.49
N VAL A 274 53.36 -13.98 15.06
CA VAL A 274 54.09 -13.30 16.15
C VAL A 274 53.09 -12.86 17.23
N ASN A 275 53.27 -13.44 18.41
CA ASN A 275 52.70 -13.07 19.71
C ASN A 275 53.71 -12.15 20.45
N VAL A 276 53.36 -11.72 21.67
CA VAL A 276 54.11 -10.91 22.66
C VAL A 276 53.69 -9.44 22.61
N GLY A 277 53.26 -8.80 23.71
CA GLY A 277 53.16 -9.18 25.12
C GLY A 277 52.60 -7.98 25.89
#